data_AF-A0A813IY24-F1
#
_entry.id   AF-A0A813IY24-F1
#
_cell.length_a   1.000
_cell.length_b   1.000
_cell.length_c   1.000
_cell.angle_alpha   90.00
_cell.angle_beta   90.00
_cell.angle_gamma   90.00
#
_symmetry.space_group_name_H-M   'P 1'
#
loop_
_entity.id
_entity.type
_entity.pdbx_description
1 polymer ?
#
loop_
_entity_poly.entity_id
_entity_poly.type
_entity_poly.pdbx_seq_one_letter_code
_entity_poly.pdbx_strand_id
1 'polypeptide(L)'
;SAMLRLLRLPLVASLVGLAVPAGAEKNSSTCDANAKGDCFGVPLGKQLTIDTVPKKVLEAEYAVRGEIVTRSFKLDKILQEGNHSLPFDELVPCNIGNPQAVGAKPLSFHRQVLSILGNPALLEDPITAKLYPADVLARARQYIGGYPKFGAYSHSKG
;
A
#
# COMPACT_ATOMS: atom_id res chain seq x y z
N SER A 1 -39.59 32.89 17.08
CA SER A 1 -40.10 34.06 16.37
C SER A 1 -38.98 34.61 15.52
N ALA A 2 -39.17 34.59 14.18
CA ALA A 2 -38.50 35.36 13.11
C ALA A 2 -36.96 35.53 13.15
N MET A 3 -36.18 35.44 12.08
CA MET A 3 -36.36 35.40 10.63
C MET A 3 -34.91 35.23 10.12
N LEU A 4 -34.55 34.20 9.35
CA LEU A 4 -34.61 34.17 7.89
C LEU A 4 -34.06 35.45 7.21
N ARG A 5 -32.85 35.36 6.62
CA ARG A 5 -32.44 35.97 5.33
C ARG A 5 -31.02 35.50 4.99
N LEU A 6 -30.84 34.46 4.16
CA LEU A 6 -30.83 34.54 2.69
C LEU A 6 -30.02 35.75 2.17
N LEU A 7 -28.75 35.51 1.86
CA LEU A 7 -28.01 36.19 0.81
C LEU A 7 -27.21 35.14 0.04
N ARG A 8 -27.91 34.49 -0.90
CA ARG A 8 -27.33 33.95 -2.13
C ARG A 8 -26.90 35.13 -3.00
N LEU A 9 -25.72 35.08 -3.59
CA LEU A 9 -25.27 35.84 -4.78
C LEU A 9 -23.90 35.26 -5.23
N PRO A 10 -23.48 35.42 -6.49
CA PRO A 10 -23.55 34.35 -7.48
C PRO A 10 -22.18 33.83 -7.95
N LEU A 11 -22.27 32.69 -8.62
CA LEU A 11 -21.35 32.14 -9.63
C LEU A 11 -20.38 33.16 -10.26
N VAL A 12 -19.08 32.88 -10.17
CA VAL A 12 -18.11 33.27 -11.20
C VAL A 12 -17.38 32.00 -11.63
N ALA A 13 -18.00 31.26 -12.54
CA ALA A 13 -17.35 30.21 -13.29
C ALA A 13 -16.53 30.88 -14.40
N SER A 14 -15.21 30.90 -14.24
CA SER A 14 -14.30 31.34 -15.31
C SER A 14 -13.96 30.15 -16.21
N LEU A 15 -14.07 30.40 -17.51
CA LEU A 15 -14.00 29.45 -18.61
C LEU A 15 -12.62 28.78 -18.72
N VAL A 16 -12.59 27.46 -18.60
CA VAL A 16 -11.61 26.60 -19.29
C VAL A 16 -12.31 26.04 -20.51
N GLY A 17 -12.13 26.71 -21.65
CA GLY A 17 -12.59 26.25 -22.95
C GLY A 17 -11.56 25.33 -23.58
N LEU A 18 -11.71 24.02 -23.41
CA LEU A 18 -11.27 23.03 -24.38
C LEU A 18 -12.42 22.06 -24.60
N ALA A 19 -13.08 22.25 -25.74
CA ALA A 19 -14.16 21.40 -26.22
C ALA A 19 -13.61 20.02 -26.56
N VAL A 20 -14.13 19.00 -25.88
CA VAL A 20 -14.03 17.59 -26.27
C VAL A 20 -15.41 17.18 -26.75
N PRO A 21 -15.61 16.76 -28.01
CA PRO A 21 -16.92 16.33 -28.47
C PRO A 21 -17.24 14.95 -27.87
N ALA A 22 -18.43 14.87 -27.29
CA ALA A 22 -19.07 13.63 -26.88
C ALA A 22 -19.49 12.84 -28.12
N GLY A 23 -18.95 11.63 -28.27
CA GLY A 23 -19.45 10.59 -29.16
C GLY A 23 -19.56 9.31 -28.34
N ALA A 24 -20.80 8.85 -28.16
CA ALA A 24 -21.14 7.64 -27.43
C ALA A 24 -20.63 6.38 -28.15
N GLU A 25 -20.17 5.38 -27.40
CA GLU A 25 -20.49 3.98 -27.71
C GLU A 25 -20.20 3.06 -26.49
N LYS A 26 -21.25 2.35 -26.10
CA LYS A 26 -21.26 1.34 -25.04
C LYS A 26 -20.82 0.00 -25.63
N ASN A 27 -19.60 -0.44 -25.39
CA ASN A 27 -19.21 -1.80 -25.80
C ASN A 27 -18.76 -2.61 -24.58
N SER A 28 -19.75 -3.17 -23.88
CA SER A 28 -19.58 -4.49 -23.27
C SER A 28 -19.34 -5.49 -24.40
N SER A 29 -18.15 -6.06 -24.47
CA SER A 29 -17.94 -7.28 -25.24
C SER A 29 -17.46 -8.35 -24.29
N THR A 30 -18.45 -9.08 -23.77
CA THR A 30 -18.34 -10.52 -23.62
C THR A 30 -17.72 -11.05 -24.92
N CYS A 31 -16.47 -11.52 -24.87
CA CYS A 31 -15.93 -12.31 -25.97
C CYS A 31 -16.56 -13.71 -25.86
N ASP A 32 -17.70 -13.85 -26.53
CA ASP A 32 -18.27 -15.12 -26.88
C ASP A 32 -17.22 -15.95 -27.61
N ALA A 33 -17.02 -17.18 -27.13
CA ALA A 33 -16.13 -18.16 -27.71
C ALA A 33 -16.68 -18.71 -29.03
N ASN A 34 -16.91 -17.86 -30.04
CA ASN A 34 -17.20 -18.32 -31.40
C ASN A 34 -17.04 -17.20 -32.45
N ALA A 35 -15.81 -16.88 -32.83
CA ALA A 35 -15.57 -16.09 -34.04
C ALA A 35 -14.30 -16.55 -34.74
N LYS A 36 -14.47 -17.27 -35.85
CA LYS A 36 -13.45 -17.44 -36.88
C LYS A 36 -13.30 -16.10 -37.60
N GLY A 37 -12.31 -15.31 -37.24
CA GLY A 37 -12.03 -14.02 -37.88
C GLY A 37 -10.61 -13.56 -37.56
N ASP A 38 -9.82 -13.46 -38.62
CA ASP A 38 -8.38 -13.20 -38.65
C ASP A 38 -8.04 -11.86 -37.96
N CYS A 39 -7.66 -11.93 -36.69
CA CYS A 39 -7.11 -10.81 -35.94
C CYS A 39 -5.60 -10.80 -36.19
N PHE A 40 -5.09 -9.69 -36.76
CA PHE A 40 -3.68 -9.42 -37.01
C PHE A 40 -2.76 -10.16 -36.04
N GLY A 41 -2.13 -11.22 -36.54
CA GLY A 41 -1.28 -12.12 -35.78
C GLY A 41 -0.04 -11.40 -35.26
N VAL A 42 -0.13 -10.83 -34.07
CA VAL A 42 1.02 -10.86 -33.17
C VAL A 42 1.25 -12.36 -32.94
N PRO A 43 2.37 -12.95 -33.36
CA PRO A 43 2.64 -14.34 -33.03
C PRO A 43 2.47 -14.44 -31.52
N LEU A 44 1.62 -15.38 -31.08
CA LEU A 44 1.42 -15.67 -29.67
C LEU A 44 2.82 -16.01 -29.12
N GLY A 45 3.51 -14.98 -28.62
CA GLY A 45 4.86 -15.13 -28.08
C GLY A 45 4.79 -16.18 -26.99
N LYS A 46 5.86 -16.96 -26.82
CA LYS A 46 5.94 -18.05 -25.83
C LYS A 46 5.24 -17.61 -24.53
N GLN A 47 4.08 -18.21 -24.26
CA GLN A 47 3.33 -17.90 -23.05
C GLN A 47 4.00 -18.60 -21.87
N LEU A 48 4.07 -17.90 -20.74
CA LEU A 48 4.55 -18.49 -19.50
C LEU A 48 3.48 -19.48 -19.00
N THR A 49 3.73 -20.78 -19.15
CA THR A 49 2.92 -21.85 -18.57
C THR A 49 3.68 -22.52 -17.43
N ILE A 50 2.97 -23.23 -16.55
CA ILE A 50 3.57 -23.99 -15.44
C ILE A 50 4.67 -24.93 -15.95
N ASP A 51 4.45 -25.53 -17.12
CA ASP A 51 5.41 -26.45 -17.76
C ASP A 51 6.70 -25.77 -18.24
N THR A 52 6.66 -24.45 -18.45
CA THR A 52 7.82 -23.66 -18.89
C THR A 52 8.65 -23.08 -17.74
N VAL A 53 8.16 -23.19 -16.50
CA VAL A 53 8.85 -22.69 -15.30
C VAL A 53 9.94 -23.67 -14.86
N PRO A 54 11.11 -23.21 -14.38
CA PRO A 54 12.16 -24.10 -13.88
C PRO A 54 11.65 -25.02 -12.75
N LYS A 55 11.98 -26.30 -12.81
CA LYS A 55 11.57 -27.31 -11.81
C LYS A 55 11.88 -26.92 -10.36
N LYS A 56 13.03 -26.29 -10.13
CA LYS A 56 13.43 -25.81 -8.79
C LYS A 56 12.44 -24.81 -8.18
N VAL A 57 11.71 -24.05 -8.99
CA VAL A 57 10.68 -23.13 -8.52
C VAL A 57 9.40 -23.90 -8.17
N LEU A 58 9.06 -24.93 -8.95
CA LEU A 58 7.91 -25.79 -8.70
C LEU A 58 8.07 -26.62 -7.43
N GLU A 59 9.30 -27.07 -7.15
CA GLU A 59 9.66 -27.87 -5.96
C GLU A 59 9.94 -27.02 -4.71
N ALA A 60 10.06 -25.70 -4.84
CA ALA A 60 10.38 -24.83 -3.72
C ALA A 60 9.15 -24.60 -2.82
N GLU A 61 9.23 -25.05 -1.56
CA GLU A 61 8.18 -24.85 -0.58
C GLU A 61 8.54 -23.74 0.42
N TYR A 62 7.60 -22.81 0.64
CA TYR A 62 7.72 -21.77 1.67
C TYR A 62 6.60 -21.92 2.71
N ALA A 63 6.82 -22.85 3.65
CA ALA A 63 5.82 -23.25 4.64
C ALA A 63 5.28 -22.09 5.51
N VAL A 64 6.06 -21.01 5.68
CA VAL A 64 5.66 -19.81 6.45
C VAL A 64 4.43 -19.11 5.85
N ARG A 65 4.19 -19.27 4.54
CA ARG A 65 2.99 -18.79 3.83
C ARG A 65 2.33 -19.89 3.01
N GLY A 66 2.26 -21.09 3.58
CA GLY A 66 1.64 -22.25 2.94
C GLY A 66 0.11 -22.29 3.03
N GLU A 67 -0.46 -23.48 2.82
CA GLU A 67 -1.90 -23.70 2.74
C GLU A 67 -2.67 -23.26 3.99
N ILE A 68 -2.09 -23.43 5.18
CA ILE A 68 -2.71 -23.02 6.44
C ILE A 68 -3.00 -21.52 6.43
N VAL A 69 -2.07 -20.70 5.92
CA VAL A 69 -2.24 -19.24 5.84
C VAL A 69 -3.28 -18.87 4.78
N THR A 70 -3.30 -19.59 3.66
CA THR A 70 -4.34 -19.41 2.64
C THR A 70 -5.73 -19.74 3.18
N ARG A 71 -5.84 -20.81 3.99
CA ARG A 71 -7.10 -21.18 4.65
C ARG A 71 -7.49 -20.16 5.73
N SER A 72 -6.54 -19.63 6.50
CA SER A 72 -6.83 -18.59 7.49
C SER A 72 -7.41 -17.34 6.83
N PHE A 73 -6.92 -16.92 5.65
CA PHE A 73 -7.51 -15.79 4.92
C PHE A 73 -8.95 -16.03 4.48
N LYS A 74 -9.30 -17.26 4.09
CA LYS A 74 -10.69 -17.61 3.75
C LYS A 74 -11.60 -17.50 4.98
N LEU A 75 -11.12 -17.98 6.14
CA LEU A 75 -11.86 -17.92 7.40
C LEU A 75 -12.01 -16.47 7.90
N ASP A 76 -10.93 -15.68 7.82
CA ASP A 76 -10.94 -14.25 8.18
C ASP A 76 -11.95 -13.47 7.32
N LYS A 77 -12.05 -13.76 6.02
CA LYS A 77 -13.06 -13.18 5.15
C LYS A 77 -14.50 -13.53 5.58
N ILE A 78 -14.74 -14.79 5.98
CA ILE A 78 -16.06 -15.22 6.50
C ILE A 78 -16.42 -14.46 7.78
N LEU A 79 -15.45 -14.27 8.69
CA LEU A 79 -15.63 -13.49 9.91
C LEU A 79 -15.94 -12.01 9.61
N GLN A 80 -15.23 -11.40 8.65
CA GLN A 80 -15.44 -10.00 8.23
C GLN A 80 -16.80 -9.77 7.56
N GLU A 81 -17.34 -10.78 6.88
CA GLU A 81 -18.70 -10.75 6.30
C GLU A 81 -19.81 -10.86 7.36
N GLY A 82 -19.47 -10.94 8.65
CA GLY A 82 -20.42 -11.02 9.76
C GLY A 82 -21.05 -12.40 9.93
N ASN A 83 -20.45 -13.43 9.34
CA ASN A 83 -20.95 -14.79 9.41
C ASN A 83 -20.39 -15.51 10.66
N HIS A 84 -21.22 -15.62 11.70
CA HIS A 84 -20.90 -16.28 12.96
C HIS A 84 -21.07 -17.82 12.92
N SER A 85 -20.91 -18.45 11.76
CA SER A 85 -21.00 -19.92 11.63
C SER A 85 -19.75 -20.67 12.11
N LEU A 86 -18.66 -19.96 12.36
CA LEU A 86 -17.40 -20.53 12.86
C LEU A 86 -17.44 -20.63 14.40
N PRO A 87 -16.75 -21.62 15.00
CA PRO A 87 -16.73 -21.81 16.45
C PRO A 87 -15.84 -20.80 17.21
N PHE A 88 -15.46 -19.70 16.57
CA PHE A 88 -14.59 -18.64 17.08
C PHE A 88 -14.93 -17.32 16.38
N ASP A 89 -14.64 -16.20 17.04
CA ASP A 89 -14.99 -14.85 16.56
C ASP A 89 -13.81 -14.09 15.93
N GLU A 90 -12.58 -14.49 16.22
CA GLU A 90 -11.37 -13.81 15.79
C GLU A 90 -10.27 -14.81 15.40
N LEU A 91 -9.46 -14.44 14.41
CA LEU A 91 -8.28 -15.20 14.00
C LEU A 91 -7.00 -14.50 14.45
N VAL A 92 -6.24 -15.15 15.33
CA VAL A 92 -4.94 -14.63 15.81
C VAL A 92 -3.79 -15.32 15.06
N PRO A 93 -2.98 -14.59 14.27
CA PRO A 93 -1.89 -15.18 13.50
C PRO A 93 -0.69 -15.51 14.41
N CYS A 94 -0.54 -16.79 14.77
CA CYS A 94 0.59 -17.30 15.55
C CYS A 94 1.71 -17.91 14.69
N ASN A 95 1.60 -17.85 13.36
CA ASN A 95 2.51 -18.50 12.43
C ASN A 95 3.76 -17.67 12.08
N ILE A 96 3.74 -16.36 12.35
CA ILE A 96 4.85 -15.44 12.06
C ILE A 96 5.15 -14.63 13.32
N GLY A 97 6.43 -14.50 13.66
CA GLY A 97 6.90 -13.62 14.73
C GLY A 97 6.74 -12.14 14.38
N ASN A 98 5.49 -11.66 14.34
CA ASN A 98 5.14 -10.25 14.13
C ASN A 98 4.54 -9.66 15.42
N PRO A 99 5.39 -9.34 16.41
CA PRO A 99 4.92 -8.90 17.73
C PRO A 99 4.08 -7.62 17.66
N GLN A 100 4.36 -6.73 16.70
CA GLN A 100 3.62 -5.48 16.56
C GLN A 100 2.18 -5.70 16.04
N ALA A 101 1.95 -6.73 15.22
CA ALA A 101 0.59 -7.07 14.77
C ALA A 101 -0.29 -7.60 15.90
N VAL A 102 0.31 -8.21 16.93
CA VAL A 102 -0.40 -8.75 18.10
C VAL A 102 -0.35 -7.82 19.33
N GLY A 103 -0.06 -6.53 19.11
CA GLY A 103 -0.20 -5.49 20.15
C GLY A 103 1.08 -5.06 20.85
N ALA A 104 2.26 -5.54 20.46
CA ALA A 104 3.51 -5.01 21.00
C ALA A 104 3.69 -3.53 20.60
N LYS A 105 3.84 -2.65 21.60
CA LYS A 105 4.01 -1.21 21.37
C LYS A 105 5.37 -0.92 20.72
N PRO A 106 5.41 -0.19 19.60
CA PRO A 106 6.66 0.22 18.98
C PRO A 106 7.49 1.14 19.90
N LEU A 107 8.81 0.98 19.87
CA LEU A 107 9.73 1.80 20.66
C LEU A 107 9.76 3.24 20.13
N SER A 108 9.47 4.21 21.01
CA SER A 108 9.34 5.63 20.66
C SER A 108 10.64 6.22 20.10
N PHE A 109 11.77 5.97 20.78
CA PHE A 109 13.07 6.51 20.40
C PHE A 109 13.41 6.24 18.92
N HIS A 110 13.31 4.98 18.47
CA HIS A 110 13.64 4.63 17.10
C HIS A 110 12.70 5.29 16.09
N ARG A 111 11.39 5.35 16.37
CA ARG A 111 10.43 5.99 15.47
C ARG A 111 10.67 7.48 15.34
N GLN A 112 11.01 8.12 16.45
CA GLN A 112 11.32 9.55 16.49
C GLN A 112 12.63 9.89 15.76
N VAL A 113 13.66 9.04 15.89
CA VAL A 113 14.89 9.23 15.10
C VAL A 113 14.59 9.03 13.61
N LEU A 114 13.88 7.96 13.24
CA LEU A 114 13.54 7.67 11.84
C LEU A 114 12.65 8.75 11.20
N SER A 115 11.75 9.38 11.95
CA SER A 115 10.92 10.48 11.41
C SER A 115 11.76 11.69 11.02
N ILE A 116 12.79 12.02 11.81
CA ILE A 116 13.73 13.11 11.50
C ILE A 116 14.62 12.72 10.31
N LEU A 117 15.10 11.46 10.24
CA LEU A 117 15.89 11.02 9.09
C LEU A 117 15.09 11.06 7.77
N GLY A 118 13.80 10.72 7.82
CA GLY A 118 12.90 10.80 6.68
C GLY A 118 12.56 12.24 6.25
N ASN A 119 12.65 13.21 7.17
CA ASN A 119 12.50 14.63 6.88
C ASN A 119 13.53 15.47 7.65
N PRO A 120 14.78 15.57 7.15
CA PRO A 120 15.86 16.27 7.84
C PRO A 120 15.59 17.76 8.10
N ALA A 121 14.70 18.39 7.31
CA ALA A 121 14.30 19.79 7.49
C ALA A 121 13.68 20.06 8.87
N LEU A 122 13.17 19.03 9.56
CA LEU A 122 12.69 19.16 10.93
C LEU A 122 13.79 19.66 11.88
N LEU A 123 15.07 19.39 11.63
CA LEU A 123 16.15 19.85 12.50
C LEU A 123 16.34 21.38 12.50
N GLU A 124 15.86 22.05 11.45
CA GLU A 124 15.95 23.51 11.30
C GLU A 124 14.73 24.23 11.90
N ASP A 125 13.65 23.51 12.18
CA ASP A 125 12.44 24.08 12.78
C ASP A 125 12.62 24.27 14.29
N PRO A 126 12.50 25.50 14.83
CA PRO A 126 12.63 25.76 16.26
C PRO A 126 11.60 25.03 17.13
N ILE A 127 10.47 24.61 16.58
CA ILE A 127 9.44 23.83 17.29
C ILE A 127 9.93 22.40 17.55
N THR A 128 10.80 21.85 16.71
CA THR A 128 11.27 20.46 16.81
C THR A 128 11.98 20.17 18.14
N ALA A 129 12.71 21.15 18.69
CA ALA A 129 13.33 21.03 20.01
C ALA A 129 12.33 20.87 21.16
N LYS A 130 11.06 21.26 20.96
CA LYS A 130 9.96 21.05 21.92
C LYS A 130 9.21 19.72 21.69
N LEU A 131 9.23 19.22 20.45
CA LEU A 131 8.52 17.99 20.07
C LEU A 131 9.31 16.72 20.32
N TYR A 132 10.65 16.80 20.25
CA TYR A 132 11.53 15.64 20.35
C TYR A 132 12.48 15.74 21.54
N PRO A 133 12.77 14.62 22.22
CA PRO A 133 13.81 14.53 23.23
C PRO A 133 15.21 14.93 22.70
N ALA A 134 16.06 15.45 23.58
CA ALA A 134 17.40 15.92 23.20
C ALA A 134 18.32 14.81 22.67
N ASP A 135 18.22 13.60 23.23
CA ASP A 135 18.97 12.42 22.81
C ASP A 135 18.56 11.93 21.40
N VAL A 136 17.28 12.02 21.06
CA VAL A 136 16.76 11.76 19.71
C VAL A 136 17.39 12.74 18.70
N LEU A 137 17.38 14.03 19.02
CA LEU A 137 17.93 15.07 18.14
C LEU A 137 19.44 14.90 17.96
N ALA A 138 20.16 14.60 19.04
CA ALA A 138 21.59 14.31 18.99
C ALA A 138 21.87 13.08 18.09
N ARG A 139 21.11 12.01 18.25
CA ARG A 139 21.26 10.79 17.45
C ARG A 139 20.95 11.02 15.97
N ALA A 140 19.89 11.76 15.65
CA ALA A 140 19.54 12.08 14.28
C ALA A 140 20.64 12.90 13.58
N ARG A 141 21.18 13.93 14.26
CA ARG A 141 22.31 14.73 13.74
C ARG A 141 23.55 13.88 13.49
N GLN A 142 23.87 12.96 14.40
CA GLN A 142 24.99 12.03 14.23
C GLN A 142 24.83 11.18 12.96
N TYR A 143 23.64 10.62 12.72
CA TYR A 143 23.39 9.80 11.54
C TYR A 143 23.41 10.59 10.23
N ILE A 144 22.83 11.79 10.21
CA ILE A 144 22.87 12.66 9.02
C ILE A 144 24.32 13.09 8.71
N GLY A 145 25.12 13.39 9.74
CA GLY A 145 26.53 13.74 9.56
C GLY A 145 27.37 12.59 8.99
N GLY A 146 27.07 11.35 9.35
CA GLY A 146 27.75 10.17 8.80
C GLY A 146 27.25 9.75 7.41
N TYR A 147 25.95 9.90 7.14
CA TYR A 147 25.29 9.46 5.91
C TYR A 147 24.28 10.53 5.43
N PRO A 148 24.76 11.56 4.71
CA PRO A 148 23.95 12.72 4.35
C PRO A 148 22.86 12.43 3.31
N LYS A 149 22.93 11.28 2.61
CA LYS A 149 21.98 10.91 1.55
C LYS A 149 21.02 9.82 2.03
N PHE A 150 20.08 10.19 2.89
CA PHE A 150 19.00 9.28 3.29
C PHE A 150 18.19 8.85 2.06
N GLY A 151 18.13 7.55 1.79
CA GLY A 151 17.43 6.97 0.63
C GLY A 151 18.30 6.71 -0.60
N ALA A 152 19.56 7.13 -0.62
CA ALA A 152 20.51 6.69 -1.65
C ALA A 152 21.02 5.27 -1.34
N TYR A 153 21.48 4.56 -2.38
CA TYR A 153 22.17 3.29 -2.19
C TYR A 153 23.42 3.49 -1.31
N SER A 154 23.57 2.63 -0.31
CA SER A 154 24.81 2.52 0.46
C SER A 154 25.78 1.54 -0.20
N HIS A 155 26.94 1.35 0.42
CA HIS A 155 27.83 0.27 0.01
C HIS A 155 27.10 -1.07 0.17
N SER A 156 27.36 -2.05 -0.70
CA SER A 156 26.67 -3.36 -0.72
C SER A 156 26.73 -4.18 0.57
N LYS A 157 27.54 -3.77 1.55
CA LYS A 157 27.68 -4.43 2.85
C LYS A 157 26.83 -3.78 3.96
N GLY A 158 26.09 -2.71 3.63
CA GLY A 158 25.46 -1.82 4.62
C GLY A 158 26.30 -0.58 4.82
#